data_AF-A0A349TZX1-F1
#
_entry.id   AF-A0A349TZX1-F1
#
_cell.length_a   1.000
_cell.length_b   1.000
_cell.length_c   1.000
_cell.angle_alpha   90.00
_cell.angle_beta   90.00
_cell.angle_gamma   90.00
#
_symmetry.space_group_name_H-M   'P 1'
#
loop_
_entity.id
_entity.type
_entity.pdbx_description
1 polymer ?
#
loop_
_entity_poly.entity_id
_entity_poly.type
_entity_poly.pdbx_seq_one_letter_code
_entity_poly.pdbx_strand_id
1 'polypeptide(L)'
;MKKHFNQRAEGAGTPHFSLIDRIAVQDFLYHQEGPAFLGVLGVMGCAFRPDAATVADFARIGATPLCFYEVSGRAGAECFRNSIANAMQKNTFGKAVEIKAAESYTHLRLFLNEEGSAGFAIDGDGSIVSVFRAHEAPIAKATISVMTLALQCGGDRLDAFDTVLPHLYSRMGFRVVARLAWDPACQPEGWDKHNFQQYHGGEPDIVFMSFDPGHGKLYVPGDGVHVSRWDDGVALQDACRIHVRKAAPVGLPGQKPVLAPK
;
A
#
# COMPACT_ATOMS: atom_id res chain seq x y z
N MET A 1 36.72 -21.50 -41.92
CA MET A 1 35.94 -20.30 -42.28
C MET A 1 34.82 -20.12 -41.28
N LYS A 2 34.96 -19.11 -40.41
CA LYS A 2 33.94 -18.69 -39.43
C LYS A 2 32.86 -17.90 -40.17
N LYS A 3 31.58 -18.18 -39.91
CA LYS A 3 30.52 -17.18 -40.05
C LYS A 3 29.79 -17.11 -38.72
N HIS A 4 30.09 -16.03 -38.00
CA HIS A 4 29.37 -15.58 -36.82
C HIS A 4 27.95 -15.19 -37.23
N PHE A 5 26.95 -15.77 -36.58
CA PHE A 5 25.64 -15.14 -36.45
C PHE A 5 25.46 -14.84 -34.96
N ASN A 6 25.84 -13.62 -34.61
CA ASN A 6 25.58 -13.03 -33.30
C ASN A 6 24.18 -12.40 -33.39
N GLN A 7 23.15 -13.12 -32.95
CA GLN A 7 21.88 -12.49 -32.60
C GLN A 7 21.88 -12.29 -31.10
N ARG A 8 22.08 -11.03 -30.71
CA ARG A 8 21.78 -10.52 -29.38
C ARG A 8 20.32 -10.87 -29.07
N ALA A 9 20.12 -11.64 -28.02
CA ALA A 9 18.85 -11.67 -27.32
C ALA A 9 18.74 -10.36 -26.51
N GLU A 10 18.33 -9.29 -27.18
CA GLU A 10 17.73 -8.11 -26.55
C GLU A 10 16.22 -8.27 -26.69
N GLY A 11 15.48 -8.25 -25.57
CA GLY A 11 14.01 -8.15 -25.63
C GLY A 11 13.18 -9.02 -24.69
N ALA A 12 13.65 -9.29 -23.47
CA ALA A 12 12.75 -9.63 -22.36
C ALA A 12 13.03 -8.61 -21.25
N GLY A 13 12.45 -7.42 -21.39
CA GLY A 13 12.64 -6.34 -20.42
C GLY A 13 12.16 -6.79 -19.05
N THR A 14 13.04 -6.81 -18.07
CA THR A 14 12.73 -6.84 -16.63
C THR A 14 12.28 -5.42 -16.24
N PRO A 15 10.96 -5.12 -16.09
CA PRO A 15 10.50 -3.73 -16.06
C PRO A 15 9.82 -3.43 -14.73
N HIS A 16 10.56 -3.43 -13.61
CA HIS A 16 10.00 -3.01 -12.32
C HIS A 16 10.95 -2.24 -11.40
N PHE A 17 12.27 -2.32 -11.62
CA PHE A 17 13.25 -1.61 -10.81
C PHE A 17 13.16 -0.09 -10.96
N SER A 18 12.92 0.44 -12.18
CA SER A 18 12.91 1.90 -12.40
C SER A 18 11.82 2.67 -11.65
N LEU A 19 10.68 2.03 -11.36
CA LEU A 19 9.60 2.65 -10.60
C LEU A 19 9.97 2.69 -9.11
N ILE A 20 10.51 1.59 -8.59
CA ILE A 20 10.98 1.48 -7.21
C ILE A 20 12.13 2.46 -6.96
N ASP A 21 13.06 2.58 -7.91
CA ASP A 21 14.16 3.54 -7.86
C ASP A 21 13.61 4.98 -7.80
N ARG A 22 12.56 5.30 -8.58
CA ARG A 22 11.90 6.61 -8.52
C ARG A 22 11.07 6.84 -7.26
N ILE A 23 10.63 5.81 -6.56
CA ILE A 23 10.03 5.97 -5.23
C ILE A 23 11.14 6.29 -4.20
N ALA A 24 12.33 5.70 -4.36
CA ALA A 24 13.48 5.92 -3.49
C ALA A 24 14.21 7.26 -3.77
N VAL A 25 14.15 7.76 -5.00
CA VAL A 25 14.72 9.03 -5.47
C VAL A 25 13.61 10.09 -5.51
N GLN A 26 13.90 11.37 -5.30
CA GLN A 26 12.89 12.42 -5.04
C GLN A 26 12.04 12.86 -6.25
N ASP A 27 11.86 12.01 -7.25
CA ASP A 27 10.98 12.29 -8.38
C ASP A 27 9.53 12.04 -7.96
N PHE A 28 8.76 13.11 -7.74
CA PHE A 28 7.36 13.01 -7.34
C PHE A 28 6.53 12.33 -8.44
N LEU A 29 6.15 11.08 -8.21
CA LEU A 29 5.32 10.28 -9.11
C LEU A 29 3.86 10.74 -9.10
N TYR A 30 3.40 11.22 -7.94
CA TYR A 30 2.09 11.85 -7.78
C TYR A 30 2.25 13.32 -7.39
N HIS A 31 1.51 14.19 -8.06
CA HIS A 31 1.38 15.58 -7.68
C HIS A 31 0.19 15.76 -6.74
N GLN A 32 0.44 16.40 -5.61
CA GLN A 32 -0.62 16.88 -4.73
C GLN A 32 -1.22 18.16 -5.32
N GLU A 33 -2.52 18.12 -5.57
CA GLU A 33 -3.32 19.25 -5.99
C GLU A 33 -4.13 19.78 -4.79
N GLY A 34 -4.66 21.01 -4.93
CA GLY A 34 -5.48 21.62 -3.90
C GLY A 34 -6.79 20.86 -3.60
N PRO A 35 -7.61 21.39 -2.68
CA PRO A 35 -8.88 20.77 -2.33
C PRO A 35 -9.77 20.58 -3.56
N ALA A 36 -10.28 19.37 -3.75
CA ALA A 36 -11.20 18.98 -4.80
C ALA A 36 -12.44 18.31 -4.21
N PHE A 37 -13.61 18.66 -4.74
CA PHE A 37 -14.85 18.01 -4.34
C PHE A 37 -14.98 16.67 -5.06
N LEU A 38 -15.12 15.62 -4.27
CA LEU A 38 -15.22 14.26 -4.76
C LEU A 38 -16.70 13.91 -4.96
N GLY A 39 -17.26 14.33 -6.09
CA GLY A 39 -18.71 14.31 -6.33
C GLY A 39 -19.38 12.95 -6.14
N VAL A 40 -18.68 11.87 -6.52
CA VAL A 40 -19.17 10.49 -6.35
C VAL A 40 -19.31 10.11 -4.87
N LEU A 41 -18.40 10.60 -4.02
CA LEU A 41 -18.32 10.25 -2.61
C LEU A 41 -18.91 11.32 -1.67
N GLY A 42 -19.25 12.50 -2.22
CA GLY A 42 -19.84 13.61 -1.46
C GLY A 42 -18.90 14.24 -0.43
N VAL A 43 -17.58 14.12 -0.59
CA VAL A 43 -16.58 14.60 0.38
C VAL A 43 -15.53 15.50 -0.27
N MET A 44 -14.91 16.37 0.53
CA MET A 44 -13.75 17.15 0.12
C MET A 44 -12.46 16.39 0.43
N GLY A 45 -11.47 16.48 -0.46
CA GLY A 45 -10.13 15.94 -0.22
C GLY A 45 -9.06 16.67 -1.02
N CYS A 46 -7.80 16.50 -0.64
CA CYS A 46 -6.68 16.94 -1.48
C CYS A 46 -6.42 15.87 -2.55
N ALA A 47 -6.41 16.24 -3.82
CA ALA A 47 -6.22 15.27 -4.89
C ALA A 47 -4.73 14.93 -5.08
N PHE A 48 -4.45 13.69 -5.44
CA PHE A 48 -3.14 13.17 -5.80
C PHE A 48 -3.25 12.54 -7.19
N ARG A 49 -2.55 13.12 -8.16
CA ARG A 49 -2.60 12.65 -9.55
C ARG A 49 -1.23 12.16 -10.00
N PRO A 50 -1.15 10.95 -10.59
CA PRO A 50 0.11 10.48 -11.14
C PRO A 50 0.53 11.38 -12.31
N ASP A 51 1.82 11.69 -12.42
CA ASP A 51 2.36 12.44 -13.54
C ASP A 51 2.27 11.63 -14.86
N ALA A 52 2.48 12.29 -15.99
CA ALA A 52 2.35 11.66 -17.30
C ALA A 52 3.32 10.47 -17.50
N ALA A 53 4.52 10.56 -16.92
CA ALA A 53 5.52 9.49 -17.00
C ALA A 53 5.08 8.25 -16.20
N THR A 54 4.57 8.47 -15.00
CA THR A 54 4.01 7.45 -14.10
C THR A 54 2.80 6.78 -14.71
N VAL A 55 1.89 7.55 -15.31
CA VAL A 55 0.75 7.02 -16.08
C VAL A 55 1.24 6.10 -17.20
N ALA A 56 2.25 6.53 -17.97
CA ALA A 56 2.81 5.73 -19.06
C ALA A 56 3.50 4.45 -18.55
N ASP A 57 4.20 4.52 -17.41
CA ASP A 57 4.86 3.37 -16.80
C ASP A 57 3.85 2.34 -16.30
N PHE A 58 2.80 2.79 -15.61
CA PHE A 58 1.72 1.93 -15.13
C PHE A 58 1.02 1.24 -16.31
N ALA A 59 0.70 1.99 -17.37
CA ALA A 59 0.10 1.44 -18.57
C ALA A 59 0.99 0.37 -19.22
N ARG A 60 2.32 0.59 -19.28
CA ARG A 60 3.28 -0.36 -19.86
C ARG A 60 3.31 -1.70 -19.13
N ILE A 61 3.11 -1.69 -17.81
CA ILE A 61 3.02 -2.91 -17.00
C ILE A 61 1.59 -3.41 -16.82
N GLY A 62 0.61 -2.82 -17.51
CA GLY A 62 -0.80 -3.20 -17.45
C GLY A 62 -1.46 -2.95 -16.09
N ALA A 63 -1.00 -1.94 -15.36
CA ALA A 63 -1.64 -1.45 -14.15
C ALA A 63 -2.57 -0.28 -14.48
N THR A 64 -3.72 -0.19 -13.81
CA THR A 64 -4.64 0.94 -13.94
C THR A 64 -4.11 2.12 -13.11
N PRO A 65 -3.75 3.27 -13.73
CA PRO A 65 -3.42 4.48 -12.99
C PRO A 65 -4.63 4.99 -12.24
N LEU A 66 -4.45 5.30 -10.95
CA LEU A 66 -5.51 5.82 -10.10
C LEU A 66 -5.14 7.23 -9.67
N CYS A 67 -6.14 8.10 -9.62
CA CYS A 67 -6.05 9.32 -8.84
C CYS A 67 -6.61 9.04 -7.46
N PHE A 68 -5.99 9.61 -6.43
CA PHE A 68 -6.44 9.44 -5.05
C PHE A 68 -6.80 10.79 -4.44
N TYR A 69 -7.59 10.75 -3.37
CA TYR A 69 -8.00 11.91 -2.63
C TYR A 69 -7.75 11.64 -1.15
N GLU A 70 -6.93 12.48 -0.53
CA GLU A 70 -6.74 12.46 0.92
C GLU A 70 -7.96 13.13 1.56
N VAL A 71 -8.85 12.31 2.13
CA VAL A 71 -10.07 12.73 2.81
C VAL A 71 -9.80 12.87 4.30
N SER A 72 -10.46 13.81 4.96
CA SER A 72 -10.22 14.11 6.37
C SER A 72 -11.50 14.44 7.13
N GLY A 73 -11.38 14.51 8.45
CA GLY A 73 -12.49 14.76 9.36
C GLY A 73 -13.49 13.61 9.42
N ARG A 74 -14.59 13.81 10.17
CA ARG A 74 -15.59 12.78 10.41
C ARG A 74 -16.22 12.26 9.11
N ALA A 75 -16.62 13.15 8.19
CA ALA A 75 -17.22 12.76 6.92
C ALA A 75 -16.27 11.93 6.05
N GLY A 76 -14.98 12.27 6.01
CA GLY A 76 -13.96 11.48 5.32
C GLY A 76 -13.76 10.09 5.93
N ALA A 77 -13.71 10.02 7.26
CA ALA A 77 -13.59 8.75 7.99
C ALA A 77 -14.79 7.82 7.78
N GLU A 78 -16.02 8.35 7.83
CA GLU A 78 -17.24 7.61 7.51
C GLU A 78 -17.25 7.14 6.05
N CYS A 79 -16.87 8.01 5.12
CA CYS A 79 -16.76 7.68 3.70
C CYS A 79 -15.74 6.55 3.45
N PHE A 80 -14.56 6.63 4.06
CA PHE A 80 -13.53 5.60 3.96
C PHE A 80 -14.03 4.26 4.51
N ARG A 81 -14.61 4.26 5.72
CA ARG A 81 -15.18 3.06 6.34
C ARG A 81 -16.26 2.42 5.46
N ASN A 82 -17.15 3.23 4.88
CA ASN A 82 -18.20 2.72 3.99
C ASN A 82 -17.60 2.14 2.71
N SER A 83 -16.58 2.78 2.16
CA SER A 83 -15.87 2.33 0.95
C SER A 83 -15.21 0.97 1.16
N ILE A 84 -14.45 0.79 2.25
CA ILE A 84 -13.83 -0.51 2.56
C ILE A 84 -14.88 -1.58 2.87
N ALA A 85 -15.94 -1.25 3.60
CA ALA A 85 -17.03 -2.18 3.88
C ALA A 85 -17.72 -2.66 2.59
N ASN A 86 -18.02 -1.75 1.67
CA ASN A 86 -18.60 -2.08 0.37
C ASN A 86 -17.65 -2.93 -0.48
N ALA A 87 -16.35 -2.61 -0.49
CA ALA A 87 -15.35 -3.37 -1.21
C ALA A 87 -15.22 -4.82 -0.72
N MET A 88 -15.38 -5.04 0.59
CA MET A 88 -15.23 -6.37 1.21
C MET A 88 -16.50 -7.23 1.13
N GLN A 89 -17.70 -6.65 1.02
CA GLN A 89 -18.99 -7.38 1.04
C GLN A 89 -19.07 -8.56 0.05
N LYS A 90 -18.53 -8.39 -1.16
CA LYS A 90 -18.57 -9.41 -2.22
C LYS A 90 -17.24 -10.17 -2.38
N ASN A 91 -16.28 -9.94 -1.49
CA ASN A 91 -14.95 -10.54 -1.60
C ASN A 91 -14.86 -11.74 -0.66
N THR A 92 -14.70 -12.94 -1.23
CA THR A 92 -14.46 -14.20 -0.48
C THR A 92 -13.33 -14.07 0.54
N PHE A 93 -12.31 -13.27 0.23
CA PHE A 93 -11.15 -13.02 1.10
C PHE A 93 -11.22 -11.69 1.83
N GLY A 94 -12.37 -10.99 1.80
CA GLY A 94 -12.51 -9.64 2.38
C GLY A 94 -12.27 -9.57 3.89
N LYS A 95 -12.34 -10.72 4.57
CA LYS A 95 -12.04 -10.87 6.01
C LYS A 95 -10.54 -10.86 6.34
N ALA A 96 -9.66 -10.91 5.34
CA ALA A 96 -8.23 -10.68 5.50
C ALA A 96 -7.86 -9.22 5.73
N VAL A 97 -8.84 -8.31 5.68
CA VAL A 97 -8.64 -6.88 5.95
C VAL A 97 -9.53 -6.47 7.12
N GLU A 98 -8.92 -5.92 8.16
CA GLU A 98 -9.65 -5.37 9.30
C GLU A 98 -10.37 -4.08 8.89
N ILE A 99 -11.69 -4.04 9.15
CA ILE A 99 -12.51 -2.83 9.03
C ILE A 99 -12.64 -2.22 10.42
N LYS A 100 -12.02 -1.05 10.63
CA LYS A 100 -12.01 -0.37 11.92
C LYS A 100 -13.30 0.45 12.12
N ALA A 101 -13.56 0.85 13.37
CA ALA A 101 -14.58 1.86 13.67
C ALA A 101 -14.24 3.19 12.98
N ALA A 102 -15.25 3.99 12.65
CA ALA A 102 -15.04 5.26 11.93
C ALA A 102 -14.15 6.21 12.73
N GLU A 103 -14.31 6.23 14.06
CA GLU A 103 -13.53 7.03 14.99
C GLU A 103 -12.03 6.69 14.91
N SER A 104 -11.68 5.40 14.77
CA SER A 104 -10.29 4.97 14.62
C SER A 104 -9.64 5.52 13.35
N TYR A 105 -10.40 5.79 12.30
CA TYR A 105 -9.89 6.38 11.06
C TYR A 105 -9.65 7.89 11.16
N THR A 106 -10.25 8.60 12.12
CA THR A 106 -10.10 10.07 12.23
C THR A 106 -8.69 10.54 12.57
N HIS A 107 -7.85 9.65 13.07
CA HIS A 107 -6.45 9.90 13.41
C HIS A 107 -5.47 9.42 12.34
N LEU A 108 -5.98 8.86 11.24
CA LEU A 108 -5.18 8.34 10.13
C LEU A 108 -5.29 9.28 8.93
N ARG A 109 -4.32 9.20 8.03
CA ARG A 109 -4.42 9.79 6.70
C ARG A 109 -5.14 8.80 5.79
N LEU A 110 -6.25 9.22 5.18
CA LEU A 110 -7.18 8.33 4.48
C LEU A 110 -7.18 8.65 2.99
N PHE A 111 -6.91 7.66 2.14
CA PHE A 111 -6.82 7.85 0.69
C PHE A 111 -7.82 6.95 -0.03
N LEU A 112 -8.66 7.56 -0.85
CA LEU A 112 -9.63 6.88 -1.70
C LEU A 112 -9.41 7.25 -3.16
N ASN A 113 -9.60 6.31 -4.08
CA ASN A 113 -9.79 6.71 -5.48
C ASN A 113 -11.15 7.39 -5.67
N GLU A 114 -11.33 7.99 -6.84
CA GLU A 114 -12.52 8.79 -7.17
C GLU A 114 -13.83 8.03 -6.94
N GLU A 115 -13.86 6.74 -7.24
CA GLU A 115 -15.03 5.89 -7.11
C GLU A 115 -15.19 5.24 -5.72
N GLY A 116 -14.25 5.46 -4.79
CA GLY A 116 -14.23 4.77 -3.49
C GLY A 116 -14.09 3.25 -3.58
N SER A 117 -13.61 2.75 -4.72
CA SER A 117 -13.47 1.32 -5.01
C SER A 117 -12.06 0.77 -4.69
N ALA A 118 -11.10 1.63 -4.36
CA ALA A 118 -9.78 1.28 -3.86
C ALA A 118 -9.28 2.35 -2.90
N GLY A 119 -8.47 1.95 -1.92
CA GLY A 119 -7.96 2.89 -0.94
C GLY A 119 -6.96 2.27 0.03
N PHE A 120 -6.40 3.13 0.86
CA PHE A 120 -5.46 2.78 1.92
C PHE A 120 -5.46 3.89 2.99
N ALA A 121 -4.94 3.57 4.16
CA ALA A 121 -4.68 4.55 5.21
C ALA A 121 -3.20 4.49 5.66
N ILE A 122 -2.70 5.61 6.18
CA ILE A 122 -1.37 5.70 6.79
C ILE A 122 -1.55 6.23 8.22
N ASP A 123 -0.94 5.56 9.20
CA ASP A 123 -0.92 6.03 10.58
C ASP A 123 0.13 7.13 10.83
N GLY A 124 0.18 7.65 12.06
CA GLY A 124 1.12 8.72 12.43
C GLY A 124 2.60 8.33 12.33
N ASP A 125 2.89 7.03 12.39
CA ASP A 125 4.25 6.49 12.43
C ASP A 125 4.71 5.95 11.08
N GLY A 126 3.84 5.86 10.07
CA GLY A 126 4.15 5.41 8.71
C GLY A 126 3.73 3.98 8.39
N SER A 127 2.93 3.32 9.22
CA SER A 127 2.32 2.03 8.86
C SER A 127 1.20 2.23 7.85
N ILE A 128 1.23 1.44 6.77
CA ILE A 128 0.18 1.37 5.76
C ILE A 128 -0.84 0.34 6.24
N VAL A 129 -2.07 0.79 6.46
CA VAL A 129 -3.15 -0.01 7.02
C VAL A 129 -4.41 0.06 6.16
N SER A 130 -5.32 -0.90 6.33
CA SER A 130 -6.62 -0.93 5.65
C SER A 130 -6.55 -0.75 4.13
N VAL A 131 -5.59 -1.41 3.47
CA VAL A 131 -5.49 -1.44 2.01
C VAL A 131 -6.63 -2.26 1.43
N PHE A 132 -7.34 -1.72 0.44
CA PHE A 132 -8.44 -2.44 -0.18
C PHE A 132 -8.62 -2.12 -1.67
N ARG A 133 -9.30 -3.06 -2.35
CA ARG A 133 -9.84 -2.92 -3.71
C ARG A 133 -11.14 -3.72 -3.77
N ALA A 134 -12.19 -3.11 -4.31
CA ALA A 134 -13.45 -3.77 -4.60
C ALA A 134 -13.24 -4.84 -5.68
N HIS A 135 -13.76 -6.03 -5.45
CA HIS A 135 -13.51 -7.19 -6.31
C HIS A 135 -13.92 -6.93 -7.78
N GLU A 136 -15.12 -6.35 -7.97
CA GLU A 136 -15.75 -6.08 -9.26
C GLU A 136 -15.22 -4.80 -9.95
N ALA A 137 -14.41 -3.99 -9.27
CA ALA A 137 -13.88 -2.77 -9.88
C ALA A 137 -12.89 -3.11 -11.01
N PRO A 138 -12.97 -2.42 -12.18
CA PRO A 138 -12.11 -2.67 -13.33
C PRO A 138 -10.70 -2.07 -13.15
N ILE A 139 -10.07 -2.37 -12.01
CA ILE A 139 -8.76 -1.87 -11.60
C ILE A 139 -7.76 -3.01 -11.66
N ALA A 140 -6.97 -3.03 -12.73
CA ALA A 140 -5.90 -4.00 -12.91
C ALA A 140 -4.69 -3.64 -12.04
N LYS A 141 -4.14 -4.64 -11.32
CA LYS A 141 -2.93 -4.52 -10.50
C LYS A 141 -2.95 -3.32 -9.54
N ALA A 142 -4.08 -3.10 -8.86
CA ALA A 142 -4.30 -1.95 -7.98
C ALA A 142 -3.17 -1.71 -6.95
N THR A 143 -2.51 -2.77 -6.47
CA THR A 143 -1.36 -2.67 -5.55
C THR A 143 -0.26 -1.75 -6.07
N ILE A 144 -0.04 -1.69 -7.39
CA ILE A 144 0.94 -0.78 -7.99
C ILE A 144 0.59 0.67 -7.66
N SER A 145 -0.61 1.12 -8.03
CA SER A 145 -1.04 2.50 -7.83
C SER A 145 -1.16 2.85 -6.34
N VAL A 146 -1.76 1.94 -5.56
CA VAL A 146 -1.95 2.10 -4.11
C VAL A 146 -0.62 2.22 -3.38
N MET A 147 0.30 1.26 -3.57
CA MET A 147 1.56 1.27 -2.83
C MET A 147 2.52 2.34 -3.32
N THR A 148 2.48 2.70 -4.61
CA THR A 148 3.29 3.82 -5.10
C THR A 148 2.94 5.13 -4.39
N LEU A 149 1.64 5.46 -4.28
CA LEU A 149 1.25 6.65 -3.54
C LEU A 149 1.48 6.50 -2.04
N ALA A 150 1.18 5.34 -1.45
CA ALA A 150 1.38 5.12 -0.02
C ALA A 150 2.85 5.35 0.39
N LEU A 151 3.79 4.80 -0.37
CA LEU A 151 5.23 5.00 -0.18
C LEU A 151 5.61 6.48 -0.33
N GLN A 152 5.14 7.16 -1.40
CA GLN A 152 5.39 8.59 -1.59
C GLN A 152 4.84 9.45 -0.44
N CYS A 153 3.71 9.06 0.13
CA CYS A 153 3.07 9.73 1.27
C CYS A 153 3.69 9.37 2.63
N GLY A 154 4.79 8.60 2.66
CA GLY A 154 5.54 8.28 3.88
C GLY A 154 5.10 7.01 4.59
N GLY A 155 4.32 6.16 3.93
CA GLY A 155 4.14 4.78 4.35
C GLY A 155 5.44 4.00 4.11
N ASP A 156 5.88 3.20 5.07
CA ASP A 156 7.16 2.47 4.96
C ASP A 156 7.11 1.04 5.51
N ARG A 157 5.99 0.63 6.11
CA ARG A 157 5.79 -0.71 6.65
C ARG A 157 4.33 -1.07 6.65
N LEU A 158 4.05 -2.36 6.83
CA LEU A 158 2.70 -2.90 6.99
C LEU A 158 2.79 -4.28 7.65
N ASP A 159 1.68 -4.74 8.19
CA ASP A 159 1.46 -6.13 8.57
C ASP A 159 0.33 -6.71 7.72
N ALA A 160 0.38 -8.03 7.49
CA ALA A 160 -0.64 -8.72 6.71
C ALA A 160 -0.69 -10.21 7.07
N PHE A 161 -1.86 -10.84 6.90
CA PHE A 161 -1.95 -12.29 6.88
C PHE A 161 -1.09 -12.86 5.75
N ASP A 162 -0.36 -13.93 6.05
CA ASP A 162 0.48 -14.65 5.10
C ASP A 162 -0.35 -15.42 4.07
N THR A 163 -0.81 -14.67 3.08
CA THR A 163 -1.69 -15.12 2.00
C THR A 163 -1.07 -14.72 0.66
N VAL A 164 -1.88 -14.24 -0.29
CA VAL A 164 -1.37 -13.62 -1.52
C VAL A 164 -0.72 -12.26 -1.27
N LEU A 165 -1.03 -11.59 -0.15
CA LEU A 165 -0.63 -10.20 0.11
C LEU A 165 0.91 -10.01 0.15
N PRO A 166 1.71 -10.84 0.84
CA PRO A 166 3.16 -10.62 0.89
C PRO A 166 3.84 -10.79 -0.48
N HIS A 167 3.29 -11.64 -1.36
CA HIS A 167 3.73 -11.72 -2.76
C HIS A 167 3.46 -10.43 -3.54
N LEU A 168 2.34 -9.76 -3.28
CA LEU A 168 2.01 -8.49 -3.92
C LEU A 168 2.89 -7.35 -3.40
N TYR A 169 3.10 -7.29 -2.09
CA TYR A 169 3.88 -6.23 -1.45
C TYR A 169 5.37 -6.35 -1.73
N SER A 170 5.92 -7.57 -1.82
CA SER A 170 7.32 -7.74 -2.19
C SER A 170 7.67 -7.28 -3.61
N ARG A 171 6.71 -7.31 -4.54
CA ARG A 171 6.89 -6.69 -5.87
C ARG A 171 7.00 -5.17 -5.82
N MET A 172 6.54 -4.56 -4.71
CA MET A 172 6.66 -3.13 -4.43
C MET A 172 7.89 -2.80 -3.59
N GLY A 173 8.79 -3.77 -3.36
CA GLY A 173 10.01 -3.55 -2.57
C GLY A 173 9.85 -3.76 -1.07
N PHE A 174 8.74 -4.35 -0.61
CA PHE A 174 8.60 -4.76 0.79
C PHE A 174 9.28 -6.10 1.06
N ARG A 175 9.90 -6.22 2.21
CA ARG A 175 10.52 -7.45 2.71
C ARG A 175 9.82 -7.90 3.98
N VAL A 176 9.52 -9.18 4.11
CA VAL A 176 9.10 -9.76 5.40
C VAL A 176 10.30 -9.78 6.36
N VAL A 177 10.15 -9.15 7.52
CA VAL A 177 11.19 -9.09 8.56
C VAL A 177 10.86 -9.96 9.76
N ALA A 178 9.58 -10.12 10.07
CA ALA A 178 9.11 -10.94 11.18
C ALA A 178 7.80 -11.67 10.84
N ARG A 179 7.51 -12.71 11.61
CA ARG A 179 6.33 -13.56 11.48
C ARG A 179 5.82 -13.95 12.86
N LEU A 180 4.53 -13.75 13.08
CA LEU A 180 3.83 -14.15 14.30
C LEU A 180 2.82 -15.24 13.94
N ALA A 181 2.88 -16.36 14.64
CA ALA A 181 1.97 -17.47 14.42
C ALA A 181 0.51 -17.05 14.62
N TRP A 182 -0.42 -17.66 13.87
CA TRP A 182 -1.84 -17.44 14.05
C TRP A 182 -2.29 -17.67 15.50
N ASP A 183 -3.05 -16.72 16.05
CA ASP A 183 -3.70 -16.85 17.35
C ASP A 183 -5.23 -16.89 17.15
N PRO A 184 -5.90 -18.02 17.44
CA PRO A 184 -7.36 -18.12 17.37
C PRO A 184 -8.11 -17.09 18.21
N ALA A 185 -7.52 -16.58 19.30
CA ALA A 185 -8.13 -15.54 20.13
C ALA A 185 -8.19 -14.17 19.42
N CYS A 186 -7.34 -13.95 18.43
CA CYS A 186 -7.25 -12.71 17.65
C CYS A 186 -7.88 -12.84 16.25
N GLN A 187 -8.58 -13.94 15.96
CA GLN A 187 -9.18 -14.14 14.65
C GLN A 187 -10.23 -13.06 14.33
N PRO A 188 -10.26 -12.53 13.09
CA PRO A 188 -11.28 -11.57 12.69
C PRO A 188 -12.70 -12.13 12.77
N GLU A 189 -13.68 -11.28 13.09
CA GLU A 189 -15.08 -11.68 13.15
C GLU A 189 -15.59 -12.16 11.77
N GLY A 190 -16.14 -13.37 11.76
CA GLY A 190 -16.63 -14.02 10.54
C GLY A 190 -15.52 -14.58 9.65
N TRP A 191 -14.33 -14.85 10.21
CA TRP A 191 -13.28 -15.59 9.52
C TRP A 191 -13.74 -17.01 9.15
N ASP A 192 -13.63 -17.34 7.87
CA ASP A 192 -13.94 -18.67 7.36
C ASP A 192 -12.64 -19.38 6.94
N LYS A 193 -12.22 -20.35 7.76
CA LYS A 193 -11.00 -21.13 7.51
C LYS A 193 -11.03 -21.87 6.19
N HIS A 194 -12.20 -22.23 5.66
CA HIS A 194 -12.30 -22.90 4.37
C HIS A 194 -11.84 -22.01 3.23
N ASN A 195 -12.21 -20.73 3.24
CA ASN A 195 -11.76 -19.75 2.24
C ASN A 195 -10.23 -19.63 2.23
N PHE A 196 -9.59 -19.77 3.40
CA PHE A 196 -8.15 -19.64 3.56
C PHE A 196 -7.41 -20.99 3.67
N GLN A 197 -8.04 -22.12 3.33
CA GLN A 197 -7.51 -23.46 3.60
C GLN A 197 -6.11 -23.71 3.02
N GLN A 198 -5.79 -23.09 1.88
CA GLN A 198 -4.47 -23.16 1.24
C GLN A 198 -3.35 -22.46 2.04
N TYR A 199 -3.70 -21.60 3.00
CA TYR A 199 -2.79 -20.85 3.85
C TYR A 199 -2.82 -21.43 5.27
N HIS A 200 -1.93 -22.38 5.54
CA HIS A 200 -1.82 -23.07 6.84
C HIS A 200 -3.16 -23.62 7.36
N GLY A 201 -3.97 -24.22 6.48
CA GLY A 201 -5.26 -24.80 6.89
C GLY A 201 -6.32 -23.78 7.29
N GLY A 202 -6.19 -22.53 6.86
CA GLY A 202 -7.08 -21.43 7.22
C GLY A 202 -6.62 -20.62 8.43
N GLU A 203 -5.38 -20.84 8.88
CA GLU A 203 -4.75 -20.17 10.01
C GLU A 203 -3.41 -19.53 9.56
N PRO A 204 -3.44 -18.59 8.61
CA PRO A 204 -2.21 -17.95 8.14
C PRO A 204 -1.56 -17.14 9.26
N ASP A 205 -0.24 -17.21 9.35
CA ASP A 205 0.51 -16.34 10.25
C ASP A 205 0.32 -14.86 9.87
N ILE A 206 0.66 -13.95 10.78
CA ILE A 206 0.80 -12.53 10.48
C ILE A 206 2.27 -12.28 10.13
N VAL A 207 2.52 -11.67 8.98
CA VAL A 207 3.86 -11.22 8.59
C VAL A 207 3.99 -9.71 8.72
N PHE A 208 5.12 -9.29 9.26
CA PHE A 208 5.50 -7.90 9.39
C PHE A 208 6.46 -7.57 8.25
N MET A 209 6.12 -6.56 7.45
CA MET A 209 6.89 -6.17 6.27
C MET A 209 7.40 -4.74 6.40
N SER A 210 8.64 -4.52 5.96
CA SER A 210 9.26 -3.19 5.86
C SER A 210 9.67 -2.91 4.42
N PHE A 211 9.55 -1.67 3.98
CA PHE A 211 10.02 -1.24 2.68
C PHE A 211 11.56 -1.25 2.66
N ASP A 212 12.10 -2.10 1.80
CA ASP A 212 13.54 -2.28 1.58
C ASP A 212 13.77 -2.46 0.06
N PRO A 213 13.77 -1.37 -0.73
CA PRO A 213 13.91 -1.43 -2.18
C PRO A 213 15.26 -2.03 -2.60
N GLY A 214 16.27 -1.96 -1.73
CA GLY A 214 17.58 -2.57 -1.93
C GLY A 214 17.61 -4.09 -1.69
N HIS A 215 16.56 -4.66 -1.08
CA HIS A 215 16.51 -6.10 -0.79
C HIS A 215 16.62 -6.96 -2.06
N GLY A 216 15.96 -6.52 -3.14
CA GLY A 216 16.05 -7.12 -4.47
C GLY A 216 15.48 -8.55 -4.57
N LYS A 217 14.77 -9.05 -3.55
CA LYS A 217 14.16 -10.40 -3.54
C LYS A 217 12.65 -10.32 -3.37
N LEU A 218 11.96 -11.21 -4.06
CA LEU A 218 10.53 -11.43 -3.87
C LEU A 218 10.29 -12.31 -2.66
N TYR A 219 9.11 -12.17 -2.06
CA TYR A 219 8.66 -13.00 -0.95
C TYR A 219 8.60 -14.48 -1.33
N VAL A 220 9.07 -15.32 -0.42
CA VAL A 220 8.93 -16.78 -0.45
C VAL A 220 8.18 -17.24 0.81
N PRO A 221 7.23 -18.20 0.71
CA PRO A 221 6.53 -18.74 1.86
C PRO A 221 7.47 -19.16 2.99
N GLY A 222 7.20 -18.67 4.20
CA GLY A 222 8.04 -18.90 5.38
C GLY A 222 9.10 -17.84 5.65
N ASP A 223 9.24 -16.80 4.82
CA ASP A 223 10.11 -15.66 5.16
C ASP A 223 9.67 -14.99 6.49
N GLY A 224 10.64 -14.38 7.16
CA GLY A 224 10.48 -13.66 8.42
C GLY A 224 11.07 -14.38 9.63
N VAL A 225 11.60 -13.62 10.58
CA VAL A 225 12.00 -14.18 11.89
C VAL A 225 10.73 -14.51 12.68
N HIS A 226 10.62 -15.74 13.18
CA HIS A 226 9.53 -16.10 14.06
C HIS A 226 9.63 -15.34 15.39
N VAL A 227 8.55 -14.66 15.74
CA VAL A 227 8.38 -13.95 17.01
C VAL A 227 7.17 -14.51 17.76
N SER A 228 7.16 -14.37 19.09
CA SER A 228 6.06 -14.82 19.95
C SER A 228 5.16 -13.68 20.42
N ARG A 229 5.57 -12.43 20.21
CA ARG A 229 4.83 -11.23 20.60
C ARG A 229 4.72 -10.26 19.44
N TRP A 230 3.61 -9.53 19.40
CA TRP A 230 3.38 -8.45 18.44
C TRP A 230 4.50 -7.39 18.48
N ASP A 231 4.85 -6.93 19.69
CA ASP A 231 5.86 -5.88 19.90
C ASP A 231 7.23 -6.25 19.31
N ASP A 232 7.60 -7.54 19.34
CA ASP A 232 8.86 -8.01 18.77
C ASP A 232 8.86 -7.93 17.23
N GLY A 233 7.69 -8.15 16.62
CA GLY A 233 7.49 -7.96 15.18
C GLY A 233 7.61 -6.49 14.77
N VAL A 234 6.98 -5.60 15.53
CA VAL A 234 7.09 -4.13 15.34
C VAL A 234 8.54 -3.67 15.52
N ALA A 235 9.23 -4.14 16.57
CA ALA A 235 10.63 -3.79 16.81
C ALA A 235 11.56 -4.20 15.63
N LEU A 236 11.29 -5.35 15.00
CA LEU A 236 12.02 -5.78 13.81
C LEU A 236 11.69 -4.93 12.56
N GLN A 237 10.45 -4.45 12.42
CA GLN A 237 10.10 -3.48 11.37
C GLN A 237 10.89 -2.19 11.54
N ASP A 238 10.91 -1.65 12.76
CA ASP A 238 11.60 -0.42 13.10
C ASP A 238 13.11 -0.54 12.92
N ALA A 239 13.70 -1.68 13.29
CA ALA A 239 15.13 -1.95 13.10
C ALA A 239 15.55 -2.01 11.62
N CYS A 240 14.62 -2.39 10.73
CA CYS A 240 14.84 -2.47 9.29
C CYS A 240 14.35 -1.22 8.54
N ARG A 241 13.93 -0.18 9.27
CA ARG A 241 13.30 1.01 8.69
C ARG A 241 14.27 1.83 7.85
N ILE A 242 14.07 1.80 6.55
CA ILE A 242 14.63 2.79 5.63
C ILE A 242 13.63 3.93 5.54
N HIS A 243 14.01 5.11 6.04
CA HIS A 243 13.12 6.27 5.97
C HIS A 243 13.01 6.72 4.51
N VAL A 244 11.86 6.44 3.89
CA VAL A 244 11.46 7.12 2.66
C VAL A 244 11.27 8.59 3.01
N ARG A 245 12.02 9.48 2.37
CA ARG A 245 11.89 10.92 2.65
C ARG A 245 10.47 11.35 2.27
N LYS A 246 9.72 11.88 3.24
CA LYS A 246 8.38 12.42 3.04
C LYS A 246 8.41 13.47 1.94
N ALA A 247 7.47 13.42 1.00
CA ALA A 247 7.11 14.62 0.27
C ALA A 247 6.77 15.70 1.31
N ALA A 248 7.45 16.85 1.25
CA ALA A 248 7.06 17.97 2.10
C ALA A 248 5.58 18.25 1.82
N PRO A 249 4.71 18.39 2.83
CA PRO A 249 3.37 18.90 2.58
C PRO A 249 3.57 20.24 1.88
N VAL A 250 3.07 20.36 0.65
CA VAL A 250 3.03 21.67 0.00
C VAL A 250 2.12 22.51 0.88
N GLY A 251 2.74 23.46 1.60
CA GLY A 251 2.00 24.38 2.45
C GLY A 251 0.88 24.99 1.63
N LEU A 252 -0.33 24.96 2.17
CA LEU A 252 -1.47 25.68 1.62
C LEU A 252 -0.99 27.07 1.19
N PRO A 253 -1.30 27.56 -0.03
CA PRO A 253 -0.89 28.89 -0.45
C PRO A 253 -1.41 29.90 0.57
N GLY A 254 -0.50 30.44 1.41
CA GLY A 254 -0.85 31.40 2.46
C GLY A 254 -0.08 31.27 3.79
N GLN A 255 0.59 30.16 4.11
CA GLN A 255 1.39 30.09 5.34
C GLN A 255 2.85 30.50 5.09
N LYS A 256 3.24 31.68 5.60
CA LYS A 256 4.65 32.08 5.65
C LYS A 256 5.45 31.07 6.46
N PRO A 257 6.67 30.70 6.03
CA PRO A 257 7.52 29.81 6.81
C PRO A 257 7.81 30.42 8.19
N VAL A 258 7.46 29.68 9.24
CA VAL A 258 7.87 29.99 10.61
C VAL A 258 9.37 29.70 10.68
N LEU A 259 10.16 30.77 10.78
CA LEU A 259 11.59 30.66 11.07
C LEU A 259 11.75 29.97 12.43
N ALA A 260 12.50 28.87 12.46
CA ALA A 260 12.88 28.22 13.70
C ALA A 260 13.66 29.21 14.61
N PRO A 261 13.40 29.24 15.92
CA PRO A 261 14.20 30.06 16.83
C PRO A 261 15.64 29.56 16.87
N LYS A 262 16.59 30.51 16.92
CA LYS A 262 18.04 30.27 17.03
C LYS A 262 18.40 29.65 18.37
#